data_AF-A0A348MLJ6-F1
#
_entry.id   AF-A0A348MLJ6-F1
#
_cell.length_a   1.000
_cell.length_b   1.000
_cell.length_c   1.000
_cell.angle_alpha   90.00
_cell.angle_beta   90.00
_cell.angle_gamma   90.00
#
_symmetry.space_group_name_H-M   'P 1'
#
loop_
_entity.id
_entity.type
_entity.pdbx_description
1 polymer ?
#
loop_
_entity_poly.entity_id
_entity_poly.type
_entity_poly.pdbx_seq_one_letter_code
_entity_poly.pdbx_strand_id
1 'polypeptide(L)'
;MLKGVVKTIKDTGYAIVTSENADYFCRAYLVRSNNLSEGDQIEFEFQENNKPGEKPSITNLRIISKAPRKENVYDYALIIDKLSAEQYDKFCNLMRRYVKSDDFRKITTSKLRNIYNLVKKVTDKKGCKMIRPKIAYLKGREPDTKKFMEDLDNLISKIDSKEEVKSFKEFFEALICYAKEIE
;
A
#
# COMPACT_ATOMS: atom_id res chain seq x y z
N MET A 1 24.06 -15.35 16.87
CA MET A 1 22.84 -14.68 16.37
C MET A 1 21.95 -15.71 15.69
N LEU A 2 20.65 -15.64 15.93
CA LEU A 2 19.62 -16.48 15.31
C LEU A 2 19.11 -15.84 14.02
N LYS A 3 18.56 -16.65 13.11
CA LYS A 3 17.94 -16.19 11.86
C LYS A 3 16.46 -16.50 11.87
N GLY A 4 15.63 -15.50 11.62
CA GLY A 4 14.18 -15.67 11.62
C GLY A 4 13.48 -14.81 10.57
N VAL A 5 12.18 -15.03 10.45
CA VAL A 5 11.30 -14.30 9.55
C VAL A 5 10.31 -13.48 10.36
N VAL A 6 10.12 -12.21 10.00
CA VAL A 6 9.06 -11.37 10.56
C VAL A 6 7.70 -11.96 10.17
N LYS A 7 7.03 -12.62 11.12
CA LYS A 7 5.77 -13.34 10.89
C LYS A 7 4.58 -12.40 10.84
N THR A 8 4.51 -11.44 11.76
CA THR A 8 3.43 -10.44 11.76
C THR A 8 3.89 -9.13 12.41
N ILE A 9 3.35 -8.01 11.92
CA ILE A 9 3.46 -6.69 12.55
C ILE A 9 2.08 -6.27 13.02
N LYS A 10 1.96 -5.95 14.31
CA LYS A 10 0.68 -5.53 14.91
C LYS A 10 0.47 -4.02 14.75
N ASP A 11 -0.78 -3.58 14.85
CA ASP A 11 -1.16 -2.17 14.76
C ASP A 11 -0.47 -1.30 15.84
N THR A 12 -0.13 -1.89 16.98
CA THR A 12 0.66 -1.26 18.05
C THR A 12 2.13 -1.03 17.68
N GLY A 13 2.58 -1.55 16.54
CA GLY A 13 3.90 -1.35 15.95
C GLY A 13 4.96 -2.37 16.36
N TYR A 14 4.66 -3.32 17.25
CA TYR A 14 5.59 -4.43 17.54
C TYR A 14 5.44 -5.55 16.50
N ALA A 15 6.45 -6.41 16.41
CA ALA A 15 6.44 -7.56 15.50
C ALA A 15 6.69 -8.87 16.24
N ILE A 16 6.20 -9.96 15.66
CA ILE A 16 6.56 -11.33 16.04
C ILE A 16 7.47 -11.90 14.97
N VAL A 17 8.59 -12.48 15.39
CA VAL A 17 9.57 -13.11 14.52
C VAL A 17 9.62 -14.59 14.86
N THR A 18 9.60 -15.46 13.86
CA THR A 18 9.72 -16.91 14.07
C THR A 18 11.10 -17.39 13.62
N SER A 19 11.78 -18.14 14.48
CA SER A 19 13.08 -18.78 14.22
C SER A 19 13.08 -20.16 14.86
N GLU A 20 13.52 -21.20 14.13
CA GLU A 20 13.72 -22.57 14.66
C GLU A 20 12.56 -23.10 15.52
N ASN A 21 11.32 -22.80 15.12
CA ASN A 21 10.06 -23.16 15.81
C ASN A 21 9.73 -22.40 17.10
N ALA A 22 10.45 -21.33 17.42
CA ALA A 22 10.11 -20.40 18.50
C ALA A 22 9.70 -19.02 17.96
N ASP A 23 8.78 -18.37 18.68
CA ASP A 23 8.37 -16.99 18.40
C ASP A 23 9.09 -16.02 19.36
N TYR A 24 9.61 -14.95 18.79
CA TYR A 24 10.35 -13.90 19.48
C TYR A 24 9.62 -12.57 19.34
N PHE A 25 9.70 -11.74 20.37
CA PHE A 25 9.05 -10.43 20.42
C PHE A 25 10.01 -9.33 19.96
N CYS A 26 9.64 -8.59 18.92
CA CYS A 26 10.39 -7.44 18.41
C CYS A 26 9.70 -6.13 18.78
N ARG A 27 10.38 -5.30 19.59
CA ARG A 27 9.84 -4.03 20.08
C ARG A 27 9.58 -3.03 18.96
N ALA A 28 8.57 -2.18 19.14
CA ALA A 28 8.14 -1.24 18.11
C ALA A 28 9.22 -0.28 17.62
N TYR A 29 10.16 0.12 18.49
CA TYR A 29 11.27 1.00 18.06
C TYR A 29 12.25 0.26 17.12
N LEU A 30 12.49 -1.04 17.32
CA LEU A 30 13.34 -1.85 16.43
C LEU A 30 12.65 -2.06 15.09
N VAL A 31 11.33 -2.32 15.10
CA VAL A 31 10.51 -2.41 13.89
C VAL A 31 10.61 -1.13 13.06
N ARG A 32 10.37 0.02 13.69
CA ARG A 32 10.37 1.33 13.00
C ARG A 32 11.76 1.74 12.51
N SER A 33 12.78 1.64 13.36
CA SER A 33 14.15 2.05 13.00
C SER A 33 14.75 1.22 11.87
N ASN A 34 14.35 -0.04 11.74
CA ASN A 34 14.79 -0.93 10.67
C ASN A 34 13.78 -1.02 9.51
N ASN A 35 12.68 -0.27 9.57
CA ASN A 35 11.59 -0.29 8.59
C ASN A 35 11.12 -1.72 8.26
N LEU A 36 10.93 -2.57 9.27
CA LEU A 36 10.61 -3.99 9.08
C LEU A 36 9.23 -4.17 8.43
N SER A 37 9.12 -5.19 7.60
CA SER A 37 7.87 -5.65 6.97
C SER A 37 7.64 -7.13 7.22
N GLU A 38 6.39 -7.57 7.18
CA GLU A 38 6.06 -9.00 7.24
C GLU A 38 6.77 -9.75 6.10
N GLY A 39 7.41 -10.88 6.42
CA GLY A 39 8.24 -11.67 5.52
C GLY A 39 9.72 -11.28 5.48
N ASP A 40 10.14 -10.17 6.12
CA ASP A 40 11.55 -9.80 6.19
C ASP A 40 12.36 -10.90 6.87
N GLN A 41 13.50 -11.27 6.29
CA GLN A 41 14.46 -12.16 6.92
C GLN A 41 15.46 -11.35 7.72
N ILE A 42 15.63 -11.71 8.99
CA ILE A 42 16.48 -10.99 9.92
C ILE A 42 17.40 -11.94 10.67
N GLU A 43 18.54 -11.41 11.07
CA GLU A 43 19.47 -12.00 12.02
C GLU A 43 19.39 -11.19 13.33
N PHE A 44 19.36 -11.86 14.48
CA PHE A 44 19.15 -11.19 15.76
C PHE A 44 19.78 -11.90 16.95
N GLU A 45 19.93 -11.16 18.05
CA GLU A 45 20.14 -11.70 19.39
C GLU A 45 18.82 -11.61 20.18
N PHE A 46 18.75 -12.30 21.31
CA PHE A 46 17.58 -12.23 22.16
C PHE A 46 17.96 -12.27 23.63
N GLN A 47 17.04 -11.78 24.44
CA GLN A 47 17.09 -11.85 25.89
C GLN A 47 15.83 -12.57 26.38
N GLU A 48 16.00 -13.55 27.26
CA GLU A 48 14.86 -14.18 27.92
C GLU A 48 14.15 -13.20 28.85
N ASN A 49 12.82 -13.31 28.91
CA ASN A 49 12.03 -12.52 29.85
C ASN A 49 11.83 -13.33 31.13
N ASN A 50 12.00 -12.69 32.29
CA ASN A 50 11.92 -13.34 33.60
C ASN A 50 10.49 -13.77 34.02
N LYS A 51 9.50 -13.60 33.14
CA LYS A 51 8.09 -13.92 33.43
C LYS A 51 7.68 -15.21 32.70
N PRO A 52 7.08 -16.18 33.41
CA PRO A 52 6.57 -17.40 32.80
C PRO A 52 5.58 -17.11 31.66
N GLY A 53 5.84 -17.66 30.47
CA GLY A 53 4.96 -17.55 29.30
C GLY A 53 5.19 -16.33 28.41
N GLU A 54 6.11 -15.42 28.74
CA GLU A 54 6.49 -14.33 27.82
C GLU A 54 7.50 -14.79 26.77
N LYS A 55 7.29 -14.39 25.52
CA LYS A 55 8.20 -14.66 24.40
C LYS A 55 9.52 -13.91 24.60
N PRO A 56 10.70 -14.50 24.32
CA PRO A 56 11.97 -13.81 24.44
C PRO A 56 12.02 -12.55 23.57
N SER A 57 12.68 -11.50 24.06
CA SER A 57 12.75 -10.20 23.40
C SER A 57 13.95 -10.13 22.46
N ILE A 58 13.74 -9.69 21.23
CA ILE A 58 14.81 -9.44 20.27
C ILE A 58 15.66 -8.25 20.71
N THR A 59 16.98 -8.45 20.65
CA THR A 59 18.04 -7.45 20.77
C THR A 59 18.92 -7.53 19.53
N ASN A 60 19.68 -6.46 19.23
CA ASN A 60 20.69 -6.44 18.16
C ASN A 60 20.25 -7.11 16.85
N LEU A 61 19.40 -6.41 16.09
CA LEU A 61 18.80 -6.90 14.85
C LEU A 61 19.55 -6.40 13.61
N ARG A 62 19.69 -7.27 12.61
CA ARG A 62 20.17 -6.96 11.26
C ARG A 62 19.26 -7.58 10.21
N ILE A 63 18.92 -6.82 9.17
CA ILE A 63 18.14 -7.36 8.04
C ILE A 63 19.06 -8.16 7.12
N ILE A 64 18.67 -9.40 6.84
CA ILE A 64 19.33 -10.28 5.86
C ILE A 64 18.76 -10.00 4.47
N SER A 65 17.43 -10.00 4.35
CA SER A 65 16.73 -9.68 3.11
C SER A 65 15.34 -9.11 3.39
N LYS A 66 14.93 -8.15 2.58
CA LYS A 66 13.56 -7.62 2.62
C LYS A 66 12.59 -8.60 1.99
N ALA A 67 11.39 -8.70 2.56
CA ALA A 67 10.27 -9.30 1.86
C ALA A 67 10.07 -8.56 0.53
N PRO A 68 9.71 -9.26 -0.56
CA PRO A 68 9.21 -8.58 -1.74
C PRO A 68 8.02 -7.71 -1.32
N ARG A 69 8.06 -6.44 -1.71
CA ARG A 69 6.94 -5.52 -1.49
C ARG A 69 5.69 -6.18 -2.06
N LYS A 70 4.64 -6.28 -1.24
CA LYS A 70 3.33 -6.74 -1.71
C LYS A 70 2.84 -5.80 -2.81
N GLU A 71 2.68 -6.35 -4.00
CA GLU A 71 2.14 -5.64 -5.15
C GLU A 71 0.77 -5.05 -4.85
N ASN A 72 0.52 -3.84 -5.33
CA ASN A 72 -0.76 -3.18 -5.17
C ASN A 72 -1.28 -2.58 -6.49
N VAL A 73 -2.53 -2.14 -6.48
CA VAL A 73 -3.19 -1.60 -7.70
C VAL A 73 -2.49 -0.37 -8.27
N TYR A 74 -1.83 0.42 -7.42
CA TYR A 74 -1.18 1.66 -7.82
C TYR A 74 0.12 1.40 -8.61
N ASP A 75 0.71 0.21 -8.50
CA ASP A 75 1.87 -0.20 -9.30
C ASP A 75 1.55 -0.26 -10.80
N TYR A 76 0.27 -0.39 -11.14
CA TYR A 76 -0.23 -0.48 -12.52
C TYR A 76 -0.77 0.85 -13.06
N ALA A 77 -1.05 1.83 -12.18
CA ALA A 77 -1.89 2.97 -12.51
C ALA A 77 -1.37 3.88 -13.64
N LEU A 78 -0.06 3.84 -13.93
CA LEU A 78 0.59 4.66 -14.96
C LEU A 78 1.10 3.83 -16.15
N ILE A 79 0.86 2.52 -16.18
CA ILE A 79 1.42 1.59 -17.17
C ILE A 79 0.40 0.61 -17.76
N ILE A 80 -0.90 0.86 -17.59
CA ILE A 80 -1.98 -0.02 -18.07
C ILE A 80 -1.84 -0.35 -19.56
N ASP A 81 -1.51 0.66 -20.37
CA ASP A 81 -1.29 0.54 -21.81
C ASP A 81 -0.12 -0.39 -22.20
N LYS A 82 0.77 -0.70 -21.26
CA LYS A 82 1.97 -1.53 -21.46
C LYS A 82 1.84 -2.94 -20.88
N LEU A 83 0.72 -3.27 -20.26
CA LEU A 83 0.53 -4.57 -19.63
C LEU A 83 0.35 -5.67 -20.67
N SER A 84 1.01 -6.81 -20.46
CA SER A 84 0.63 -8.05 -21.13
C SER A 84 -0.76 -8.50 -20.69
N ALA A 85 -1.38 -9.43 -21.43
CA ALA A 85 -2.67 -10.00 -21.04
C ALA A 85 -2.66 -10.58 -19.61
N GLU A 86 -1.59 -11.31 -19.25
CA GLU A 86 -1.45 -11.89 -17.91
C GLU A 86 -1.30 -10.80 -16.82
N GLN A 87 -0.55 -9.73 -17.10
CA GLN A 87 -0.42 -8.60 -16.18
C GLN A 87 -1.73 -7.83 -16.03
N TYR A 88 -2.51 -7.73 -17.11
CA TYR A 88 -3.83 -7.10 -17.09
C TYR A 88 -4.83 -7.90 -16.24
N ASP A 89 -4.81 -9.23 -16.33
CA ASP A 89 -5.61 -10.10 -15.46
C ASP A 89 -5.21 -9.96 -13.98
N LYS A 90 -3.90 -9.85 -13.69
CA LYS A 90 -3.40 -9.58 -12.34
C LYS A 90 -3.90 -8.23 -11.82
N PHE A 91 -3.79 -7.17 -12.63
CA PHE A 91 -4.33 -5.85 -12.33
C PHE A 91 -5.83 -5.91 -11.99
N CYS A 92 -6.63 -6.58 -12.82
CA CYS A 92 -8.07 -6.73 -12.59
C CYS A 92 -8.38 -7.43 -11.25
N ASN A 93 -7.65 -8.51 -10.95
CA ASN A 93 -7.82 -9.25 -9.70
C ASN A 93 -7.38 -8.44 -8.47
N LEU A 94 -6.29 -7.68 -8.56
CA LEU A 94 -5.86 -6.76 -7.53
C LEU A 94 -6.89 -5.65 -7.31
N MET A 95 -7.46 -5.11 -8.38
CA MET A 95 -8.49 -4.07 -8.31
C MET A 95 -9.73 -4.55 -7.57
N ARG A 96 -10.26 -5.74 -7.91
CA ARG A 96 -11.38 -6.37 -7.18
C ARG A 96 -11.10 -6.55 -5.69
N ARG A 97 -9.88 -6.94 -5.32
CA ARG A 97 -9.48 -7.10 -3.91
C ARG A 97 -9.38 -5.74 -3.23
N TYR A 98 -8.81 -4.76 -3.90
CA TYR A 98 -8.59 -3.42 -3.37
C TYR A 98 -9.92 -2.72 -3.04
N VAL A 99 -10.91 -2.76 -3.94
CA VAL A 99 -12.21 -2.12 -3.68
C VAL A 99 -12.97 -2.76 -2.52
N LYS A 100 -12.67 -4.02 -2.18
CA LYS A 100 -13.23 -4.74 -1.01
C LYS A 100 -12.45 -4.52 0.28
N SER A 101 -11.30 -3.84 0.23
CA SER A 101 -10.48 -3.60 1.41
C SER A 101 -11.12 -2.55 2.33
N ASP A 102 -10.84 -2.64 3.63
CA ASP A 102 -11.35 -1.67 4.61
C ASP A 102 -10.82 -0.25 4.37
N ASP A 103 -9.65 -0.14 3.72
CA ASP A 103 -9.07 1.13 3.26
C ASP A 103 -9.94 1.81 2.19
N PHE A 104 -10.62 1.03 1.34
CA PHE A 104 -11.40 1.56 0.22
C PHE A 104 -12.90 1.64 0.49
N ARG A 105 -13.45 0.72 1.29
CA ARG A 105 -14.90 0.60 1.56
C ARG A 105 -15.55 1.88 2.09
N LYS A 106 -14.78 2.81 2.64
CA LYS A 106 -15.25 4.13 3.10
C LYS A 106 -15.50 5.13 1.96
N ILE A 107 -15.13 4.80 0.73
CA ILE A 107 -15.21 5.67 -0.44
C ILE A 107 -16.44 5.28 -1.27
N THR A 108 -17.44 6.16 -1.30
CA THR A 108 -18.67 5.93 -2.08
C THR A 108 -18.42 6.12 -3.59
N THR A 109 -19.23 5.46 -4.42
CA THR A 109 -19.14 5.60 -5.88
C THR A 109 -19.36 7.04 -6.35
N SER A 110 -20.20 7.81 -5.66
CA SER A 110 -20.41 9.24 -5.93
C SER A 110 -19.14 10.08 -5.75
N LYS A 111 -18.34 9.79 -4.70
CA LYS A 111 -17.06 10.47 -4.46
C LYS A 111 -16.04 10.14 -5.54
N LEU A 112 -15.95 8.86 -5.92
CA LEU A 112 -15.08 8.43 -7.03
C LEU A 112 -15.44 9.14 -8.33
N ARG A 113 -16.74 9.21 -8.67
CA ARG A 113 -17.20 9.92 -9.88
C ARG A 113 -16.85 11.41 -9.85
N ASN A 114 -16.97 12.07 -8.69
CA ASN A 114 -16.58 13.47 -8.55
C ASN A 114 -15.09 13.69 -8.86
N ILE A 115 -14.22 12.82 -8.38
CA ILE A 115 -12.78 12.88 -8.64
C ILE A 115 -12.50 12.55 -10.11
N TYR A 116 -13.09 11.47 -10.63
CA TYR A 116 -12.92 11.07 -12.02
C TYR A 116 -13.40 12.16 -13.00
N ASN A 117 -14.45 12.91 -12.68
CA ASN A 117 -14.88 14.05 -13.49
C ASN A 117 -13.82 15.16 -13.60
N LEU A 118 -12.91 15.27 -12.62
CA LEU A 118 -11.73 16.14 -12.71
C LEU A 118 -10.72 15.54 -13.68
N VAL A 119 -10.38 14.25 -13.49
CA VAL A 119 -9.35 13.53 -14.24
C VAL A 119 -9.73 13.35 -15.73
N LYS A 120 -10.99 13.01 -16.02
CA LYS A 120 -11.51 12.73 -17.36
C LYS A 120 -11.27 13.88 -18.33
N LYS A 121 -11.36 15.13 -17.85
CA LYS A 121 -11.23 16.36 -18.66
C LYS A 121 -9.80 16.72 -19.01
N VAL A 122 -8.81 16.10 -18.37
CA VAL A 122 -7.39 16.41 -18.59
C VAL A 122 -6.88 15.75 -19.86
N THR A 123 -6.14 16.46 -20.69
CA THR A 123 -5.59 15.93 -21.95
C THR A 123 -4.07 15.73 -21.91
N ASP A 124 -3.38 16.38 -20.98
CA ASP A 124 -1.91 16.39 -20.89
C ASP A 124 -1.41 16.33 -19.44
N LYS A 125 -0.10 16.17 -19.29
CA LYS A 125 0.55 16.06 -17.97
C LYS A 125 0.39 17.32 -17.11
N LYS A 126 0.36 18.50 -17.72
CA LYS A 126 0.21 19.78 -16.99
C LYS A 126 -1.18 19.87 -16.39
N GLY A 127 -2.21 19.58 -17.16
CA GLY A 127 -3.59 19.52 -16.71
C GLY A 127 -3.78 18.50 -15.59
N CYS A 128 -3.08 17.37 -15.64
CA CYS A 128 -3.13 16.38 -14.58
C CYS A 128 -2.54 16.93 -13.28
N LYS A 129 -1.35 17.53 -13.35
CA LYS A 129 -0.69 18.19 -12.20
C LYS A 129 -1.51 19.35 -11.63
N MET A 130 -2.32 20.04 -12.44
CA MET A 130 -3.21 21.10 -11.98
C MET A 130 -4.41 20.60 -11.15
N ILE A 131 -4.68 19.30 -11.11
CA ILE A 131 -5.73 18.72 -10.25
C ILE A 131 -5.25 18.62 -8.79
N ARG A 132 -3.93 18.58 -8.53
CA ARG A 132 -3.35 18.36 -7.19
C ARG A 132 -3.89 19.28 -6.10
N PRO A 133 -4.06 20.61 -6.30
CA PRO A 133 -4.67 21.47 -5.29
C PRO A 133 -6.11 21.07 -4.91
N LYS A 134 -6.90 20.58 -5.87
CA LYS A 134 -8.27 20.09 -5.60
C LYS A 134 -8.23 18.78 -4.81
N ILE A 135 -7.29 17.88 -5.10
CA ILE A 135 -7.08 16.65 -4.32
C ILE A 135 -6.66 17.00 -2.89
N ALA A 136 -5.74 17.96 -2.72
CA ALA A 136 -5.32 18.44 -1.41
C ALA A 136 -6.49 19.01 -0.60
N TYR A 137 -7.38 19.77 -1.24
CA TYR A 137 -8.61 20.26 -0.61
C TYR A 137 -9.55 19.12 -0.18
N LEU A 138 -9.82 18.16 -1.08
CA LEU A 138 -10.67 17.00 -0.78
C LEU A 138 -10.09 16.16 0.37
N LYS A 139 -8.77 15.96 0.37
CA LYS A 139 -8.02 15.30 1.45
C LYS A 139 -8.24 15.96 2.81
N GLY A 140 -8.20 17.29 2.88
CA GLY A 140 -8.40 18.03 4.13
C GLY A 140 -9.85 18.02 4.61
N ARG A 141 -10.81 17.94 3.68
CA ARG A 141 -12.24 17.95 3.98
C ARG A 141 -12.77 16.61 4.49
N GLU A 142 -12.19 15.50 4.04
CA GLU A 142 -12.72 14.16 4.32
C GLU A 142 -11.65 13.22 4.89
N PRO A 143 -11.53 13.10 6.23
CA PRO A 143 -10.53 12.26 6.88
C PRO A 143 -10.57 10.79 6.44
N ASP A 144 -11.76 10.25 6.20
CA ASP A 144 -11.96 8.85 5.80
C ASP A 144 -11.40 8.51 4.42
N THR A 145 -11.20 9.51 3.55
CA THR A 145 -10.63 9.32 2.20
C THR A 145 -9.18 9.78 2.11
N LYS A 146 -8.60 10.23 3.23
CA LYS A 146 -7.28 10.86 3.26
C LYS A 146 -6.20 10.02 2.58
N LYS A 147 -6.09 8.73 2.95
CA LYS A 147 -5.09 7.80 2.40
C LYS A 147 -5.23 7.67 0.88
N PHE A 148 -6.45 7.44 0.41
CA PHE A 148 -6.75 7.36 -1.02
C PHE A 148 -6.35 8.64 -1.77
N MET A 149 -6.67 9.81 -1.21
CA MET A 149 -6.27 11.09 -1.81
C MET A 149 -4.74 11.30 -1.82
N GLU A 150 -4.03 10.81 -0.80
CA GLU A 150 -2.56 10.83 -0.77
C GLU A 150 -1.96 9.93 -1.85
N ASP A 151 -2.48 8.72 -2.01
CA ASP A 151 -2.03 7.81 -3.07
C ASP A 151 -2.30 8.39 -4.46
N LEU A 152 -3.44 9.05 -4.66
CA LEU A 152 -3.75 9.76 -5.89
C LEU A 152 -2.83 10.95 -6.15
N ASP A 153 -2.56 11.81 -5.17
CA ASP A 153 -1.63 12.92 -5.33
C ASP A 153 -0.21 12.43 -5.68
N ASN A 154 0.21 11.34 -5.02
CA ASN A 154 1.49 10.68 -5.31
C ASN A 154 1.55 10.18 -6.76
N LEU A 155 0.49 9.54 -7.26
CA LEU A 155 0.42 9.12 -8.66
C LEU A 155 0.48 10.31 -9.62
N ILE A 156 -0.35 11.33 -9.39
CA ILE A 156 -0.40 12.52 -10.25
C ILE A 156 0.97 13.22 -10.31
N SER A 157 1.72 13.22 -9.19
CA SER A 157 3.06 13.82 -9.13
C SER A 157 4.07 13.14 -10.06
N LYS A 158 3.89 11.83 -10.31
CA LYS A 158 4.80 10.98 -11.10
C LYS A 158 4.49 10.98 -12.60
N ILE A 159 3.30 11.42 -13.00
CA ILE A 159 2.92 11.51 -14.42
C ILE A 159 3.85 12.49 -15.15
N ASP A 160 4.47 12.01 -16.23
CA ASP A 160 5.38 12.78 -17.06
C ASP A 160 5.17 12.63 -18.57
N SER A 161 4.30 11.72 -19.00
CA SER A 161 3.95 11.46 -20.40
C SER A 161 2.45 11.46 -20.66
N LYS A 162 2.05 11.50 -21.93
CA LYS A 162 0.64 11.47 -22.35
C LYS A 162 0.04 10.07 -22.18
N GLU A 163 0.89 9.06 -22.38
CA GLU A 163 0.58 7.64 -22.20
C GLU A 163 0.24 7.36 -20.73
N GLU A 164 1.00 7.91 -19.79
CA GLU A 164 0.69 7.79 -18.35
C GLU A 164 -0.60 8.52 -17.98
N VAL A 165 -0.94 9.66 -18.62
CA VAL A 165 -2.25 10.31 -18.43
C VAL A 165 -3.38 9.39 -18.88
N LYS A 166 -3.19 8.69 -20.01
CA LYS A 166 -4.18 7.71 -20.52
C LYS A 166 -4.31 6.53 -19.54
N SER A 167 -3.21 5.91 -19.15
CA SER A 167 -3.20 4.82 -18.18
C SER A 167 -3.82 5.22 -16.83
N PHE A 168 -3.57 6.44 -16.37
CA PHE A 168 -4.18 6.96 -15.14
C PHE A 168 -5.71 7.11 -15.25
N LYS A 169 -6.23 7.49 -16.41
CA LYS A 169 -7.68 7.52 -16.65
C LYS A 169 -8.28 6.12 -16.66
N GLU A 170 -7.67 5.19 -17.38
CA GLU A 170 -8.11 3.79 -17.44
C GLU A 170 -8.10 3.14 -16.05
N PHE A 171 -7.10 3.46 -15.23
CA PHE A 171 -7.01 3.03 -13.84
C PHE A 171 -8.24 3.50 -13.04
N PHE A 172 -8.60 4.78 -13.17
CA PHE A 172 -9.76 5.35 -12.49
C PHE A 172 -11.09 4.76 -12.99
N GLU A 173 -11.19 4.49 -14.29
CA GLU A 173 -12.36 3.85 -14.88
C GLU A 173 -12.54 2.44 -14.33
N ALA A 174 -11.47 1.63 -14.32
CA ALA A 174 -11.47 0.31 -13.70
C ALA A 174 -11.87 0.39 -12.22
N LEU A 175 -11.30 1.33 -11.48
CA LEU A 175 -11.64 1.56 -10.07
C LEU A 175 -13.13 1.82 -9.87
N ILE A 176 -13.74 2.68 -10.69
CA ILE A 176 -15.19 2.97 -10.65
C ILE A 176 -16.01 1.73 -11.00
N CYS A 177 -15.65 1.00 -12.07
CA CYS A 177 -16.35 -0.20 -12.50
C CYS A 177 -16.37 -1.26 -11.40
N TYR A 178 -15.22 -1.58 -10.82
CA TYR A 178 -15.12 -2.58 -9.76
C TYR A 178 -15.73 -2.11 -8.44
N ALA A 179 -15.63 -0.82 -8.10
CA ALA A 179 -16.34 -0.27 -6.95
C ALA A 179 -17.87 -0.38 -7.12
N LYS A 180 -18.37 -0.23 -8.36
CA LYS A 180 -19.79 -0.38 -8.65
C LYS A 180 -20.27 -1.83 -8.65
N GLU A 181 -19.41 -2.78 -9.02
CA GLU A 181 -19.69 -4.22 -8.99
C GLU A 181 -20.05 -4.72 -7.56
N ILE A 182 -19.49 -4.09 -6.53
CA ILE A 182 -19.60 -4.53 -5.13
C ILE A 182 -20.56 -3.67 -4.27
N GLU A 183 -21.13 -2.61 -4.84
CA GLU A 183 -22.10 -1.70 -4.19
C GLU A 183 -23.53 -2.21 -4.35
#